data_AF-A0A7I8J854-F1
#
_entry.id   AF-A0A7I8J854-F1
#
_cell.length_a   1.000
_cell.length_b   1.000
_cell.length_c   1.000
_cell.angle_alpha   90.00
_cell.angle_beta   90.00
_cell.angle_gamma   90.00
#
_symmetry.space_group_name_H-M   'P 1'
#
loop_
_entity.id
_entity.type
_entity.pdbx_description
1 polymer ?
#
loop_
_entity_poly.entity_id
_entity_poly.type
_entity_poly.pdbx_seq_one_letter_code
_entity_poly.pdbx_strand_id
1 'polypeptide(L)'
;MFFIETACLRLPAILPRPLLVASCSSLGGTAVGTVAVASCPQPSWRKLRSIAIRGPTSVRNGVAEAASCEPEGDARIAPRSVRIVAVVREGTVSPLKAERLRWADESCEMLVYTDADRDDLRGELARADILLMISVSNQEAIDWVRANSAHIPNVISFESASPSLKNKLGGSFVSMDGKASLAQALFGTLKGERRDESPEVVKTLSDAWGRHNSDDIRFCILVIINAYIRPVSSLKNLRAKGFSTLNCMIKNCGSEVLNCLLDPKCRKALQCLNGCSPTDQVCNYRCIASYESPNLEAFSLCVLQKHNCLGLDSDIPERPFVPPMERFRGEPLTHETAEDLFVGWLGELQWSWRVVAGQNPAYDQFPCQYQLFYRGKAKGSFWYEPVFRVKTLEGEMVWRRRRYRVRRAEDPGTFHLSVLDNGVISKEFWTVVDVSDDLSWGLFHYRGAAAAAGQSYAGAVLVSPDGRYPPGMGGSRLASALDKCRIKNWELYEVDNDDCESADAPLLIPEGSSFHRNIKVRDETWAST
;
A
#
# COMPACT_ATOMS: atom_id res chain seq x y z
N MET A 1 8.29 13.58 -10.55
CA MET A 1 7.94 15.00 -10.41
C MET A 1 9.17 15.89 -10.71
N PHE A 2 10.02 15.54 -11.69
CA PHE A 2 11.28 16.23 -11.99
C PHE A 2 11.10 17.65 -12.55
N PHE A 3 9.86 18.07 -12.86
CA PHE A 3 9.59 19.36 -13.50
C PHE A 3 9.06 20.44 -12.55
N ILE A 4 8.60 20.13 -11.33
CA ILE A 4 7.93 21.14 -10.49
C ILE A 4 8.94 22.15 -9.92
N GLU A 5 10.07 21.70 -9.38
CA GLU A 5 11.09 22.61 -8.86
C GLU A 5 11.73 23.46 -9.98
N THR A 6 12.02 22.86 -11.15
CA THR A 6 12.66 23.58 -12.25
C THR A 6 11.70 24.50 -13.01
N ALA A 7 10.40 24.19 -13.08
CA ALA A 7 9.41 25.04 -13.73
C ALA A 7 8.95 26.22 -12.85
N CYS A 8 8.82 26.04 -11.53
CA CYS A 8 8.44 27.13 -10.63
C CYS A 8 9.56 28.16 -10.41
N LEU A 9 10.85 27.76 -10.53
CA LEU A 9 12.00 28.68 -10.44
C LEU A 9 12.32 29.43 -11.75
N ARG A 10 11.56 29.21 -12.84
CA ARG A 10 11.76 29.85 -14.16
C ARG A 10 10.57 30.69 -14.62
N LEU A 11 9.79 31.25 -13.70
CA LEU A 11 8.84 32.31 -14.06
C LEU A 11 9.60 33.66 -14.12
N PRO A 12 9.59 34.38 -15.26
CA PRO A 12 10.19 35.70 -15.33
C PRO A 12 9.43 36.64 -14.38
N ALA A 13 10.20 37.36 -13.55
CA ALA A 13 9.69 38.43 -12.71
C ALA A 13 9.03 39.51 -13.58
N ILE A 14 7.69 39.48 -13.68
CA ILE A 14 6.92 40.63 -14.16
C ILE A 14 6.74 41.55 -12.95
N LEU A 15 7.78 42.35 -12.70
CA LEU A 15 7.69 43.56 -11.89
C LEU A 15 6.85 44.60 -12.66
N PRO A 16 5.79 45.18 -12.08
CA PRO A 16 5.32 46.48 -12.54
C PRO A 16 6.18 47.56 -11.88
N ARG A 17 6.94 48.31 -12.69
CA ARG A 17 7.56 49.57 -12.27
C ARG A 17 6.51 50.70 -12.18
N PRO A 18 6.77 51.74 -11.37
CA PRO A 18 5.75 52.56 -10.72
C PRO A 18 5.34 53.78 -11.55
N LEU A 19 4.11 54.24 -11.35
CA LEU A 19 3.69 55.60 -11.71
C LEU A 19 3.41 56.40 -10.43
N LEU A 20 4.40 57.25 -10.11
CA LEU A 20 4.33 58.63 -9.60
C LEU A 20 3.18 59.02 -8.63
N VAL A 21 3.58 59.11 -7.35
CA VAL A 21 3.47 60.24 -6.42
C VAL A 21 2.43 61.34 -6.71
N ALA A 22 1.47 61.50 -5.78
CA ALA A 22 1.07 62.80 -5.25
C ALA A 22 0.57 62.66 -3.80
N SER A 23 1.26 63.35 -2.90
CA SER A 23 0.96 63.55 -1.48
C SER A 23 -0.28 64.42 -1.26
N CYS A 24 -1.06 64.15 -0.21
CA CYS A 24 -1.24 65.11 0.89
C CYS A 24 -2.02 64.51 2.06
N SER A 25 -1.68 65.03 3.23
CA SER A 25 -2.08 64.61 4.56
C SER A 25 -3.42 65.21 5.01
N SER A 26 -3.99 64.59 6.05
CA SER A 26 -4.65 65.21 7.22
C SER A 26 -6.18 65.11 7.37
N LEU A 27 -6.53 64.67 8.59
CA LEU A 27 -7.58 65.15 9.52
C LEU A 27 -9.08 64.93 9.21
N GLY A 28 -9.70 64.12 10.08
CA GLY A 28 -10.84 64.57 10.89
C GLY A 28 -12.24 64.02 10.58
N GLY A 29 -12.94 63.53 11.62
CA GLY A 29 -14.36 63.85 11.83
C GLY A 29 -15.45 62.81 11.49
N THR A 30 -15.86 62.05 12.51
CA THR A 30 -17.24 61.73 12.95
C THR A 30 -18.43 61.60 11.95
N ALA A 31 -19.00 60.38 11.96
CA ALA A 31 -20.39 60.01 12.32
C ALA A 31 -21.61 60.13 11.35
N VAL A 32 -22.47 59.10 11.50
CA VAL A 32 -23.94 58.97 11.27
C VAL A 32 -24.49 58.64 9.86
N GLY A 33 -25.14 57.47 9.76
CA GLY A 33 -26.56 57.36 9.39
C GLY A 33 -27.01 57.03 7.95
N THR A 34 -27.60 55.83 7.81
CA THR A 34 -28.79 55.47 7.00
C THR A 34 -28.85 55.67 5.48
N VAL A 35 -29.04 54.56 4.72
CA VAL A 35 -30.00 54.46 3.60
C VAL A 35 -30.64 53.06 3.57
N ALA A 36 -31.94 53.04 3.23
CA ALA A 36 -32.96 51.99 3.28
C ALA A 36 -32.84 50.91 2.16
N VAL A 37 -33.21 49.64 2.44
CA VAL A 37 -34.46 48.90 2.13
C VAL A 37 -34.81 48.73 0.64
N ALA A 38 -34.83 47.47 0.19
CA ALA A 38 -35.87 46.92 -0.70
C ALA A 38 -36.08 45.41 -0.43
N SER A 39 -37.28 45.12 0.09
CA SER A 39 -37.94 43.84 0.41
C SER A 39 -38.31 43.00 -0.84
N CYS A 40 -38.10 41.67 -0.85
CA CYS A 40 -39.06 40.55 -0.60
C CYS A 40 -40.29 40.47 -1.56
N PRO A 41 -40.94 39.30 -1.83
CA PRO A 41 -41.09 38.14 -0.91
C PRO A 41 -41.13 36.72 -1.54
N GLN A 42 -41.16 35.71 -0.65
CA GLN A 42 -41.60 34.32 -0.88
C GLN A 42 -43.12 34.14 -0.65
N PRO A 43 -43.70 32.99 -1.05
CA PRO A 43 -44.61 32.25 -0.16
C PRO A 43 -44.43 30.71 -0.25
N SER A 44 -44.38 29.94 0.85
CA SER A 44 -45.39 29.52 1.85
C SER A 44 -46.04 28.15 1.54
N TRP A 45 -46.00 27.23 2.52
CA TRP A 45 -46.56 25.87 2.49
C TRP A 45 -47.94 25.79 3.14
N ARG A 46 -48.91 25.08 2.54
CA ARG A 46 -50.03 24.41 3.24
C ARG A 46 -50.48 23.13 2.51
N LYS A 47 -50.96 22.15 3.30
CA LYS A 47 -51.28 20.75 3.00
C LYS A 47 -52.71 20.49 2.47
N LEU A 48 -52.77 19.48 1.58
CA LEU A 48 -53.75 18.39 1.40
C LEU A 48 -55.23 18.67 1.06
N ARG A 49 -55.68 18.07 -0.05
CA ARG A 49 -56.88 17.20 -0.14
C ARG A 49 -56.80 16.26 -1.36
N SER A 50 -57.13 15.00 -1.14
CA SER A 50 -57.29 13.90 -2.10
C SER A 50 -58.64 13.98 -2.83
N ILE A 51 -58.72 13.54 -4.10
CA ILE A 51 -59.89 12.94 -4.78
C ILE A 51 -59.40 12.11 -6.00
N ALA A 52 -60.21 11.13 -6.39
CA ALA A 52 -59.88 9.82 -6.94
C ALA A 52 -59.92 9.64 -8.48
N ILE A 53 -59.10 8.67 -8.94
CA ILE A 53 -59.29 7.55 -9.90
C ILE A 53 -60.24 7.70 -11.12
N ARG A 54 -59.69 7.40 -12.32
CA ARG A 54 -60.18 6.62 -13.51
C ARG A 54 -59.55 7.27 -14.77
N GLY A 55 -59.01 6.64 -15.80
CA GLY A 55 -58.95 5.30 -16.41
C GLY A 55 -58.36 5.49 -17.83
N PRO A 56 -57.98 4.43 -18.58
CA PRO A 56 -56.91 4.47 -19.60
C PRO A 56 -57.42 4.52 -21.07
N THR A 57 -56.57 5.00 -22.00
CA THR A 57 -56.42 4.56 -23.43
C THR A 57 -55.41 5.48 -24.16
N SER A 58 -54.24 4.98 -24.58
CA SER A 58 -53.89 4.56 -25.96
C SER A 58 -53.96 5.64 -27.05
N VAL A 59 -52.81 6.10 -27.55
CA VAL A 59 -52.27 5.91 -28.92
C VAL A 59 -51.07 6.86 -29.16
N ARG A 60 -50.10 6.33 -29.90
CA ARG A 60 -48.73 6.77 -30.19
C ARG A 60 -48.57 8.01 -31.09
N ASN A 61 -47.32 8.52 -31.03
CA ASN A 61 -46.51 9.33 -31.97
C ASN A 61 -46.26 10.75 -31.44
N GLY A 62 -45.05 11.21 -31.11
CA GLY A 62 -43.70 10.68 -31.24
C GLY A 62 -42.77 11.87 -31.53
N VAL A 63 -41.75 12.11 -30.70
CA VAL A 63 -40.54 12.87 -31.07
C VAL A 63 -39.35 12.33 -30.27
N ALA A 64 -38.32 12.02 -31.03
CA ALA A 64 -36.98 11.48 -30.75
C ALA A 64 -36.35 11.79 -29.38
N GLU A 65 -35.92 10.72 -28.71
CA GLU A 65 -34.84 10.74 -27.73
C GLU A 65 -33.59 10.19 -28.44
N ALA A 66 -32.52 10.99 -28.44
CA ALA A 66 -31.28 10.66 -29.11
C ALA A 66 -30.59 9.50 -28.40
N ALA A 67 -30.56 8.35 -29.06
CA ALA A 67 -29.77 7.20 -28.67
C ALA A 67 -28.28 7.56 -28.69
N SER A 68 -27.65 7.65 -27.51
CA SER A 68 -26.21 7.49 -27.41
C SER A 68 -25.92 6.00 -27.49
N CYS A 69 -25.29 5.58 -28.59
CA CYS A 69 -24.83 4.21 -28.78
C CYS A 69 -23.89 3.81 -27.65
N GLU A 70 -24.32 2.88 -26.81
CA GLU A 70 -23.40 2.07 -26.03
C GLU A 70 -22.63 1.16 -26.99
N PRO A 71 -21.29 1.09 -26.90
CA PRO A 71 -20.55 0.10 -27.67
C PRO A 71 -20.93 -1.30 -27.16
N GLU A 72 -21.42 -2.11 -28.08
CA GLU A 72 -21.69 -3.54 -27.87
C GLU A 72 -20.50 -4.22 -27.22
N GLY A 73 -20.80 -5.12 -26.27
CA GLY A 73 -19.85 -5.78 -25.41
C GLY A 73 -18.68 -6.39 -26.15
N ASP A 74 -17.49 -5.89 -25.85
CA ASP A 74 -16.24 -6.55 -26.16
C ASP A 74 -16.27 -7.91 -25.44
N ALA A 75 -16.40 -8.99 -26.22
CA ALA A 75 -16.28 -10.33 -25.69
C ALA A 75 -14.93 -10.40 -24.97
N ARG A 76 -14.96 -10.52 -23.63
CA ARG A 76 -13.74 -10.60 -22.80
C ARG A 76 -12.91 -11.79 -23.27
N ILE A 77 -11.96 -11.54 -24.18
CA ILE A 77 -10.89 -12.48 -24.50
C ILE A 77 -10.20 -12.72 -23.17
N ALA A 78 -10.30 -13.94 -22.63
CA ALA A 78 -9.60 -14.30 -21.40
C ALA A 78 -8.12 -13.92 -21.58
N PRO A 79 -7.53 -13.16 -20.65
CA PRO A 79 -6.16 -12.69 -20.80
C PRO A 79 -5.24 -13.89 -21.00
N ARG A 80 -4.33 -13.81 -21.98
CA ARG A 80 -3.34 -14.85 -22.25
C ARG A 80 -2.65 -15.21 -20.93
N SER A 81 -2.75 -16.48 -20.55
CA SER A 81 -2.08 -17.00 -19.37
C SER A 81 -0.58 -16.88 -19.53
N VAL A 82 0.10 -16.37 -18.51
CA VAL A 82 1.55 -16.22 -18.48
C VAL A 82 2.14 -17.39 -17.71
N ARG A 83 3.01 -18.17 -18.36
CA ARG A 83 3.68 -19.31 -17.72
C ARG A 83 5.12 -18.95 -17.36
N ILE A 84 5.44 -19.09 -16.09
CA ILE A 84 6.77 -18.82 -15.50
C ILE A 84 7.32 -20.14 -14.99
N VAL A 85 8.55 -20.44 -15.39
CA VAL A 85 9.29 -21.60 -14.88
C VAL A 85 10.46 -21.08 -14.06
N ALA A 86 10.52 -21.46 -12.79
CA ALA A 86 11.61 -21.15 -11.90
C ALA A 86 12.43 -22.41 -11.64
N VAL A 87 13.74 -22.33 -11.87
CA VAL A 87 14.71 -23.38 -11.54
C VAL A 87 15.55 -22.89 -10.36
N VAL A 88 15.47 -23.62 -9.25
CA VAL A 88 16.20 -23.32 -8.01
C VAL A 88 17.20 -24.44 -7.72
N ARG A 89 18.28 -24.13 -7.00
CA ARG A 89 19.22 -25.17 -6.56
C ARG A 89 18.54 -26.14 -5.59
N GLU A 90 18.77 -27.44 -5.76
CA GLU A 90 18.33 -28.46 -4.82
C GLU A 90 18.76 -28.14 -3.37
N GLY A 91 17.86 -28.35 -2.41
CA GLY A 91 18.11 -28.07 -0.98
C GLY A 91 18.05 -26.60 -0.58
N THR A 92 17.80 -25.67 -1.51
CA THR A 92 17.54 -24.27 -1.15
C THR A 92 16.08 -24.04 -0.78
N VAL A 93 15.83 -23.26 0.27
CA VAL A 93 14.48 -22.77 0.59
C VAL A 93 14.13 -21.72 -0.45
N SER A 94 13.32 -22.08 -1.43
CA SER A 94 12.89 -21.14 -2.45
C SER A 94 12.02 -20.03 -1.81
N PRO A 95 12.39 -18.74 -1.92
CA PRO A 95 11.54 -17.64 -1.50
C PRO A 95 10.31 -17.48 -2.41
N LEU A 96 10.28 -18.19 -3.55
CA LEU A 96 9.19 -18.14 -4.53
C LEU A 96 8.03 -19.06 -4.13
N LYS A 97 6.98 -18.47 -3.56
CA LYS A 97 5.69 -19.16 -3.43
C LYS A 97 4.85 -18.96 -4.69
N ALA A 98 4.80 -19.99 -5.54
CA ALA A 98 4.01 -20.03 -6.79
C ALA A 98 2.60 -19.44 -6.69
N GLU A 99 1.91 -19.77 -5.60
CA GLU A 99 0.53 -19.33 -5.34
C GLU A 99 0.40 -17.82 -5.15
N ARG A 100 1.44 -17.13 -4.65
CA ARG A 100 1.36 -15.68 -4.36
C ARG A 100 1.31 -14.82 -5.60
N LEU A 101 1.85 -15.31 -6.72
CA LEU A 101 1.75 -14.61 -7.99
C LEU A 101 0.31 -14.62 -8.50
N ARG A 102 -0.40 -15.75 -8.31
CA ARG A 102 -1.83 -15.88 -8.63
C ARG A 102 -2.74 -14.97 -7.82
N TRP A 103 -2.28 -14.50 -6.65
CA TRP A 103 -3.02 -13.51 -5.86
C TRP A 103 -2.95 -12.12 -6.48
N ALA A 104 -1.84 -11.78 -7.13
CA ALA A 104 -1.68 -10.50 -7.83
C ALA A 104 -2.30 -10.53 -9.24
N ASP A 105 -2.23 -11.69 -9.92
CA ASP A 105 -2.82 -11.90 -11.24
C ASP A 105 -3.10 -13.40 -11.46
N GLU A 106 -4.37 -13.80 -11.49
CA GLU A 106 -4.79 -15.20 -11.60
C GLU A 106 -4.34 -15.88 -12.89
N SER A 107 -4.11 -15.10 -13.95
CA SER A 107 -3.68 -15.63 -15.24
C SER A 107 -2.18 -15.92 -15.28
N CYS A 108 -1.44 -15.65 -14.19
CA CYS A 108 -0.05 -16.04 -14.05
C CYS A 108 0.05 -17.42 -13.39
N GLU A 109 0.84 -18.30 -13.99
CA GLU A 109 1.18 -19.60 -13.44
C GLU A 109 2.69 -19.68 -13.26
N MET A 110 3.14 -19.95 -12.03
CA MET A 110 4.54 -20.20 -11.74
C MET A 110 4.73 -21.65 -11.33
N LEU A 111 5.66 -22.34 -11.98
CA LEU A 111 6.10 -23.68 -11.64
C LEU A 111 7.54 -23.60 -11.13
N VAL A 112 7.81 -24.25 -10.00
CA VAL A 112 9.13 -24.25 -9.35
C VAL A 112 9.69 -25.66 -9.43
N TYR A 113 10.88 -25.78 -10.00
CA TYR A 113 11.63 -27.02 -10.18
C TYR A 113 13.02 -26.89 -9.55
N THR A 114 13.61 -28.01 -9.16
CA THR A 114 15.02 -28.05 -8.78
C THR A 114 15.91 -28.28 -10.00
N ASP A 115 17.21 -28.04 -9.88
CA ASP A 115 18.20 -28.37 -10.90
C ASP A 115 18.42 -29.89 -11.10
N ALA A 116 17.78 -30.73 -10.28
CA ALA A 116 17.71 -32.19 -10.41
C ALA A 116 16.53 -32.68 -11.29
N ASP A 117 15.45 -31.90 -11.45
CA ASP A 117 14.18 -32.32 -12.07
C ASP A 117 14.17 -32.23 -13.61
N ARG A 118 15.17 -32.82 -14.28
CA ARG A 118 15.42 -32.60 -15.71
C ARG A 118 14.32 -33.11 -16.66
N ASP A 119 13.69 -34.24 -16.34
CA ASP A 119 12.73 -34.89 -17.26
C ASP A 119 11.39 -34.15 -17.32
N ASP A 120 10.88 -33.67 -16.18
CA ASP A 120 9.63 -32.91 -16.10
C ASP A 120 9.79 -31.47 -16.61
N LEU A 121 11.00 -30.90 -16.48
CA LEU A 121 11.28 -29.50 -16.81
C LEU A 121 11.25 -29.21 -18.33
N ARG A 122 11.60 -30.18 -19.18
CA ARG A 122 11.70 -29.97 -20.64
C ARG A 122 10.37 -29.54 -21.25
N GLY A 123 9.28 -30.22 -20.89
CA GLY A 123 7.93 -29.92 -21.40
C GLY A 123 7.42 -28.55 -20.95
N GLU A 124 7.87 -28.10 -19.79
CA GLU A 124 7.49 -26.81 -19.22
C GLU A 124 8.30 -25.66 -19.81
N LEU A 125 9.61 -25.81 -20.00
CA LEU A 125 10.45 -24.81 -20.67
C LEU A 125 9.98 -24.52 -22.09
N ALA A 126 9.48 -25.53 -22.82
CA ALA A 126 8.92 -25.36 -24.16
C ALA A 126 7.73 -24.38 -24.21
N ARG A 127 7.00 -24.23 -23.10
CA ARG A 127 5.77 -23.42 -22.99
C ARG A 127 5.94 -22.16 -22.14
N ALA A 128 7.14 -21.93 -21.60
CA ALA A 128 7.41 -20.84 -20.69
C ALA A 128 7.55 -19.48 -21.42
N ASP A 129 6.93 -18.46 -20.85
CA ASP A 129 7.10 -17.06 -21.26
C ASP A 129 8.27 -16.38 -20.52
N ILE A 130 8.53 -16.84 -19.28
CA ILE A 130 9.60 -16.35 -18.40
C ILE A 130 10.33 -17.54 -17.77
N LEU A 131 11.66 -17.51 -17.81
CA LEU A 131 12.52 -18.41 -17.06
C LEU A 131 13.23 -17.64 -15.95
N LEU A 132 13.09 -18.12 -14.71
CA LEU A 132 13.82 -17.64 -13.54
C LEU A 132 14.83 -18.70 -13.12
N MET A 133 16.07 -18.30 -12.89
CA MET A 133 17.12 -19.17 -12.35
C MET A 133 17.67 -18.56 -11.08
N ILE A 134 17.64 -19.31 -9.97
CA ILE A 134 18.04 -18.80 -8.66
C ILE A 134 19.09 -19.73 -8.05
N SER A 135 20.27 -19.16 -7.79
CA SER A 135 21.39 -19.82 -7.10
C SER A 135 21.84 -21.16 -7.72
N VAL A 136 21.54 -21.38 -9.01
CA VAL A 136 21.96 -22.60 -9.72
C VAL A 136 23.46 -22.51 -9.99
N SER A 137 24.18 -23.54 -9.56
CA SER A 137 25.65 -23.58 -9.67
C SER A 137 26.17 -24.76 -10.49
N ASN A 138 25.34 -25.78 -10.71
CA ASN A 138 25.74 -26.95 -11.47
C ASN A 138 25.86 -26.59 -12.95
N GLN A 139 27.08 -26.62 -13.49
CA GLN A 139 27.38 -26.23 -14.86
C GLN A 139 26.65 -27.11 -15.90
N GLU A 140 26.50 -28.40 -15.62
CA GLU A 140 25.78 -29.33 -16.49
C GLU A 140 24.28 -28.98 -16.55
N ALA A 141 23.68 -28.67 -15.40
CA ALA A 141 22.29 -28.21 -15.33
C ALA A 141 22.09 -26.87 -16.05
N ILE A 142 23.04 -25.94 -15.89
CA ILE A 142 23.02 -24.63 -16.57
C ILE A 142 23.06 -24.80 -18.09
N ASP A 143 23.97 -25.63 -18.60
CA ASP A 143 24.12 -25.84 -20.03
C ASP A 143 22.91 -26.59 -20.61
N TRP A 144 22.35 -27.53 -19.86
CA TRP A 144 21.11 -28.22 -20.22
C TRP A 144 19.92 -27.25 -20.27
N VAL A 145 19.72 -26.42 -19.25
CA VAL A 145 18.62 -25.44 -19.22
C VAL A 145 18.77 -24.46 -20.39
N ARG A 146 19.98 -23.94 -20.63
CA ARG A 146 20.25 -23.04 -21.77
C ARG A 146 19.88 -23.67 -23.11
N ALA A 147 20.24 -24.93 -23.32
CA ALA A 147 19.93 -25.65 -24.56
C ALA A 147 18.42 -25.82 -24.77
N ASN A 148 17.63 -25.93 -23.69
CA ASN A 148 16.19 -26.13 -23.73
C ASN A 148 15.37 -24.84 -23.52
N SER A 149 16.02 -23.69 -23.32
CA SER A 149 15.37 -22.40 -23.02
C SER A 149 15.68 -21.29 -24.02
N ALA A 150 16.34 -21.61 -25.15
CA ALA A 150 16.82 -20.61 -26.10
C ALA A 150 15.69 -19.73 -26.68
N HIS A 151 14.50 -20.31 -26.89
CA HIS A 151 13.31 -19.63 -27.43
C HIS A 151 12.63 -18.69 -26.44
N ILE A 152 12.83 -18.87 -25.12
CA ILE A 152 12.13 -18.09 -24.09
C ILE A 152 12.63 -16.64 -24.14
N PRO A 153 11.78 -15.62 -24.41
CA PRO A 153 12.24 -14.25 -24.62
C PRO A 153 12.70 -13.54 -23.34
N ASN A 154 12.22 -13.97 -22.17
CA ASN A 154 12.54 -13.39 -20.87
C ASN A 154 13.23 -14.43 -19.98
N VAL A 155 14.52 -14.24 -19.71
CA VAL A 155 15.34 -15.12 -18.87
C VAL A 155 16.05 -14.26 -17.84
N ILE A 156 15.84 -14.56 -16.56
CA ILE A 156 16.53 -13.87 -15.47
C ILE A 156 17.23 -14.88 -14.58
N SER A 157 18.50 -14.60 -14.33
CA SER A 157 19.41 -15.35 -13.51
C SER A 157 19.83 -14.49 -12.34
N PHE A 158 19.52 -14.97 -11.15
CA PHE A 158 19.88 -14.36 -9.87
C PHE A 158 20.89 -15.25 -9.15
N GLU A 159 22.00 -14.66 -8.71
CA GLU A 159 23.03 -15.29 -7.87
C GLU A 159 23.57 -16.65 -8.38
N SER A 160 23.44 -16.90 -9.69
CA SER A 160 23.91 -18.14 -10.31
C SER A 160 25.38 -18.01 -10.69
N ALA A 161 26.18 -19.04 -10.39
CA ALA A 161 27.64 -18.94 -10.36
C ALA A 161 28.32 -18.86 -11.74
N SER A 162 27.58 -19.01 -12.85
CA SER A 162 28.19 -19.16 -14.17
C SER A 162 28.13 -17.87 -15.00
N PRO A 163 29.29 -17.36 -15.49
CA PRO A 163 29.36 -16.19 -16.40
C PRO A 163 28.64 -16.40 -17.74
N SER A 164 28.32 -17.66 -18.05
CA SER A 164 27.66 -18.05 -19.29
C SER A 164 26.15 -17.78 -19.27
N LEU A 165 25.55 -17.52 -18.09
CA LEU A 165 24.17 -17.09 -17.93
C LEU A 165 24.04 -15.59 -18.13
N LYS A 166 23.40 -15.21 -19.23
CA LYS A 166 23.08 -13.82 -19.54
C LYS A 166 21.58 -13.60 -19.39
N ASN A 167 21.22 -12.53 -18.70
CA ASN A 167 19.83 -12.13 -18.59
C ASN A 167 19.32 -11.67 -19.97
N LYS A 168 18.09 -12.03 -20.29
CA LYS A 168 17.42 -11.70 -21.56
C LYS A 168 16.07 -11.10 -21.24
N LEU A 169 15.76 -9.93 -21.78
CA LEU A 169 14.46 -9.27 -21.63
C LEU A 169 13.93 -8.88 -23.00
N GLY A 170 12.71 -9.30 -23.33
CA GLY A 170 12.12 -9.06 -24.65
C GLY A 170 12.95 -9.64 -25.81
N GLY A 171 13.75 -10.68 -25.56
CA GLY A 171 14.66 -11.28 -26.55
C GLY A 171 16.07 -10.67 -26.62
N SER A 172 16.33 -9.56 -25.92
CA SER A 172 17.62 -8.87 -25.91
C SER A 172 18.42 -9.17 -24.65
N PHE A 173 19.73 -9.39 -24.77
CA PHE A 173 20.60 -9.61 -23.62
C PHE A 173 20.84 -8.32 -22.83
N VAL A 174 20.69 -8.40 -21.50
CA VAL A 174 20.83 -7.26 -20.58
C VAL A 174 21.85 -7.58 -19.48
N SER A 175 22.57 -6.56 -19.02
CA SER A 175 23.41 -6.62 -17.82
C SER A 175 22.63 -6.09 -16.63
N MET A 176 22.60 -6.83 -15.52
CA MET A 176 22.00 -6.40 -14.26
C MET A 176 23.00 -5.72 -13.32
N ASP A 177 24.31 -5.80 -13.61
CA ASP A 177 25.29 -4.96 -12.96
C ASP A 177 25.03 -3.52 -13.42
N GLY A 178 24.61 -2.63 -12.52
CA GLY A 178 24.16 -1.25 -12.77
C GLY A 178 25.15 -0.29 -13.47
N LYS A 179 26.14 -0.82 -14.19
CA LYS A 179 27.03 -0.12 -15.13
C LYS A 179 26.66 -0.52 -16.56
N ALA A 180 25.55 -0.02 -17.08
CA ALA A 180 25.33 -0.05 -18.52
C ALA A 180 26.44 0.76 -19.19
N SER A 181 27.35 0.09 -19.90
CA SER A 181 28.38 0.78 -20.67
C SER A 181 27.70 1.61 -21.76
N LEU A 182 28.04 2.91 -21.84
CA LEU A 182 27.59 3.84 -22.88
C LEU A 182 27.67 3.28 -24.32
N ALA A 183 28.58 2.34 -24.57
CA ALA A 183 28.73 1.66 -25.85
C ALA A 183 27.49 0.83 -26.26
N GLN A 184 26.75 0.27 -25.30
CA GLN A 184 25.58 -0.58 -25.60
C GLN A 184 24.35 0.27 -26.00
N ALA A 185 24.25 1.50 -25.49
CA ALA A 185 23.25 2.48 -25.91
C ALA A 185 23.51 3.04 -27.33
N LEU A 186 24.79 3.08 -27.75
CA LEU A 186 25.21 3.61 -29.06
C LEU A 186 25.14 2.59 -30.20
N PHE A 187 25.21 1.28 -29.92
CA PHE A 187 25.12 0.23 -30.95
C PHE A 187 23.70 -0.25 -31.25
N GLY A 188 22.70 0.07 -30.42
CA GLY A 188 21.28 -0.24 -30.66
C GLY A 188 20.64 0.61 -31.77
N THR A 189 21.26 1.72 -32.16
CA THR A 189 20.71 2.70 -33.09
C THR A 189 20.79 2.30 -34.57
N LEU A 190 21.35 1.14 -34.90
CA LEU A 190 21.54 0.68 -36.29
C LEU A 190 20.57 -0.42 -36.76
N LYS A 191 19.62 -0.84 -35.94
CA LYS A 191 18.50 -1.69 -36.40
C LYS A 191 17.19 -1.07 -35.98
N GLY A 192 16.47 -0.54 -36.97
CA GLY A 192 15.12 -0.06 -36.81
C GLY A 192 14.19 -1.13 -36.24
N GLU A 193 13.21 -0.64 -35.47
CA GLU A 193 12.11 -1.34 -34.79
C GLU A 193 12.34 -1.76 -33.30
N ARG A 194 11.80 -0.87 -32.44
CA ARG A 194 11.15 -1.08 -31.12
C ARG A 194 11.92 -0.94 -29.79
N ARG A 195 11.29 -0.08 -28.96
CA ARG A 195 11.16 0.01 -27.48
C ARG A 195 12.37 0.52 -26.69
N ASP A 196 12.34 1.83 -26.45
CA ASP A 196 13.13 2.62 -25.49
C ASP A 196 12.93 2.22 -24.00
N GLU A 197 12.18 1.14 -23.71
CA GLU A 197 11.74 0.75 -22.34
C GLU A 197 12.78 -0.09 -21.57
N SER A 198 13.83 -0.60 -22.23
CA SER A 198 14.78 -1.54 -21.61
C SER A 198 15.59 -0.99 -20.42
N PRO A 199 16.06 0.28 -20.39
CA PRO A 199 16.92 0.75 -19.31
C PRO A 199 16.18 0.96 -17.98
N GLU A 200 14.96 1.51 -18.04
CA GLU A 200 14.14 1.79 -16.85
C GLU A 200 13.65 0.49 -16.19
N VAL A 201 13.28 -0.51 -17.01
CA VAL A 201 12.91 -1.84 -16.53
C VAL A 201 14.10 -2.52 -15.86
N VAL A 202 15.29 -2.52 -16.49
CA VAL A 202 16.50 -3.12 -15.91
C VAL A 202 16.87 -2.46 -14.58
N LYS A 203 16.81 -1.13 -14.49
CA LYS A 203 17.04 -0.42 -13.23
C LYS A 203 16.05 -0.84 -12.16
N THR A 204 14.75 -0.84 -12.49
CA THR A 204 13.67 -1.24 -11.57
C THR A 204 13.88 -2.67 -11.03
N LEU A 205 14.27 -3.60 -11.91
CA LEU A 205 14.57 -4.98 -11.53
C LEU A 205 15.82 -5.08 -10.65
N SER A 206 16.86 -4.31 -10.94
CA SER A 206 18.10 -4.28 -10.14
C SER A 206 17.84 -3.71 -8.74
N ASP A 207 17.10 -2.60 -8.65
CA ASP A 207 16.77 -1.95 -7.38
C ASP A 207 15.90 -2.88 -6.52
N ALA A 208 14.91 -3.54 -7.12
CA ALA A 208 14.05 -4.49 -6.41
C ALA A 208 14.80 -5.75 -5.98
N TRP A 209 15.67 -6.32 -6.82
CA TRP A 209 16.48 -7.48 -6.45
C TRP A 209 17.44 -7.18 -5.30
N GLY A 210 18.09 -6.01 -5.31
CA GLY A 210 19.02 -5.60 -4.26
C GLY A 210 18.42 -5.47 -2.85
N ARG A 211 17.09 -5.49 -2.72
CA ARG A 211 16.40 -5.46 -1.43
C ARG A 211 16.24 -6.84 -0.77
N HIS A 212 16.54 -7.93 -1.49
CA HIS A 212 16.53 -9.30 -0.96
C HIS A 212 15.22 -9.70 -0.25
N ASN A 213 14.06 -9.26 -0.76
CA ASN A 213 12.73 -9.57 -0.21
C ASN A 213 11.86 -10.35 -1.20
N SER A 214 11.03 -11.27 -0.70
CA SER A 214 10.16 -12.12 -1.51
C SER A 214 9.10 -11.34 -2.31
N ASP A 215 8.56 -10.25 -1.76
CA ASP A 215 7.59 -9.40 -2.48
C ASP A 215 8.23 -8.66 -3.66
N ASP A 216 9.52 -8.35 -3.56
CA ASP A 216 10.28 -7.70 -4.62
C ASP A 216 10.55 -8.65 -5.79
N ILE A 217 10.78 -9.94 -5.52
CA ILE A 217 10.90 -10.93 -6.59
C ILE A 217 9.55 -11.05 -7.34
N ARG A 218 8.43 -11.08 -6.61
CA ARG A 218 7.09 -11.05 -7.22
C ARG A 218 6.91 -9.78 -8.06
N PHE A 219 7.31 -8.63 -7.53
CA PHE A 219 7.23 -7.37 -8.24
C PHE A 219 8.07 -7.37 -9.53
N CYS A 220 9.29 -7.88 -9.48
CA CYS A 220 10.16 -8.06 -10.66
C CYS A 220 9.45 -8.84 -11.77
N ILE A 221 8.83 -9.97 -11.41
CA ILE A 221 8.04 -10.80 -12.34
C ILE A 221 6.92 -9.98 -12.97
N LEU A 222 6.12 -9.29 -12.17
CA LEU A 222 5.00 -8.48 -12.67
C LEU A 222 5.47 -7.33 -13.60
N VAL A 223 6.60 -6.71 -13.32
CA VAL A 223 7.20 -5.66 -14.17
C VAL A 223 7.59 -6.22 -15.54
N ILE A 224 8.21 -7.40 -15.58
CA ILE A 224 8.58 -8.08 -16.85
C ILE A 224 7.32 -8.41 -17.65
N ILE A 225 6.30 -8.96 -16.99
CA ILE A 225 5.02 -9.26 -17.63
C ILE A 225 4.44 -7.98 -18.24
N ASN A 226 4.37 -6.90 -17.47
CA ASN A 226 3.82 -5.62 -17.89
C ASN A 226 4.56 -4.98 -19.06
N ALA A 227 5.89 -5.09 -19.09
CA ALA A 227 6.73 -4.49 -20.13
C ALA A 227 6.76 -5.33 -21.42
N TYR A 228 6.84 -6.65 -21.31
CA TYR A 228 7.18 -7.51 -22.46
C TYR A 228 6.07 -8.46 -22.90
N ILE A 229 5.09 -8.75 -22.05
CA ILE A 229 4.07 -9.77 -22.35
C ILE A 229 2.69 -9.13 -22.50
N ARG A 230 2.15 -8.54 -21.42
CA ARG A 230 0.84 -7.87 -21.42
C ARG A 230 0.71 -6.90 -20.23
N PRO A 231 -0.15 -5.87 -20.32
CA PRO A 231 -0.42 -5.00 -19.17
C PRO A 231 -0.87 -5.79 -17.93
N VAL A 232 -0.38 -5.37 -16.76
CA VAL A 232 -0.76 -5.92 -15.45
C VAL A 232 -1.55 -4.86 -14.69
N SER A 233 -2.77 -5.19 -14.25
CA SER A 233 -3.69 -4.26 -13.61
C SER A 233 -3.13 -3.65 -12.32
N SER A 234 -2.44 -4.45 -11.50
CA SER A 234 -1.78 -3.99 -10.27
C SER A 234 -0.63 -3.00 -10.52
N LEU A 235 -0.13 -2.90 -11.75
CA LEU A 235 0.94 -1.99 -12.16
C LEU A 235 0.44 -0.78 -12.96
N LYS A 236 -0.89 -0.58 -13.07
CA LYS A 236 -1.52 0.55 -13.81
C LYS A 236 -0.96 1.93 -13.40
N ASN A 237 -0.55 2.05 -12.15
CA ASN A 237 -0.06 3.27 -11.51
C ASN A 237 1.40 3.63 -11.85
N LEU A 238 2.19 2.71 -12.45
CA LEU A 238 3.57 3.00 -12.87
C LEU A 238 3.64 4.00 -14.05
N ARG A 239 2.53 4.22 -14.76
CA ARG A 239 2.48 5.01 -16.02
C ARG A 239 2.08 6.48 -15.85
N ALA A 240 1.76 6.94 -14.65
CA ALA A 240 1.18 8.26 -14.43
C ALA A 240 2.21 9.40 -14.39
N LYS A 241 2.79 9.82 -15.52
CA LYS A 241 3.61 11.05 -15.58
C LYS A 241 3.45 11.79 -16.92
N GLY A 242 2.90 13.00 -16.89
CA GLY A 242 2.79 13.90 -18.05
C GLY A 242 2.40 15.34 -17.69
N PHE A 243 2.37 16.23 -18.69
CA PHE A 243 1.96 17.65 -18.54
C PHE A 243 0.53 17.83 -17.99
N SER A 244 -0.36 16.86 -18.23
CA SER A 244 -1.74 16.86 -17.72
C SER A 244 -1.81 16.85 -16.19
N THR A 245 -0.95 16.07 -15.53
CA THR A 245 -0.83 16.03 -14.08
C THR A 245 -0.44 17.38 -13.50
N LEU A 246 0.55 18.05 -14.09
CA LEU A 246 1.02 19.35 -13.62
C LEU A 246 -0.06 20.41 -13.75
N ASN A 247 -0.77 20.42 -14.88
CA ASN A 247 -1.89 21.32 -15.11
C ASN A 247 -3.02 21.11 -14.09
N CYS A 248 -3.34 19.85 -13.75
CA CYS A 248 -4.31 19.54 -12.71
C CYS A 248 -3.89 20.10 -11.34
N MET A 249 -2.63 19.86 -10.93
CA MET A 249 -2.12 20.31 -9.65
C MET A 249 -2.14 21.84 -9.54
N ILE A 250 -1.64 22.55 -10.56
CA ILE A 250 -1.60 24.02 -10.55
C ILE A 250 -3.02 24.61 -10.53
N LYS A 251 -3.94 24.05 -11.33
CA LYS A 251 -5.30 24.57 -11.46
C LYS A 251 -6.15 24.36 -10.21
N ASN A 252 -6.05 23.20 -9.57
CA ASN A 252 -6.95 22.81 -8.48
C ASN A 252 -6.31 22.93 -7.08
N CYS A 253 -4.99 22.84 -6.98
CA CYS A 253 -4.25 22.73 -5.72
C CYS A 253 -3.09 23.74 -5.64
N GLY A 254 -3.14 24.83 -6.39
CA GLY A 254 -2.01 25.78 -6.53
C GLY A 254 -1.54 26.36 -5.19
N SER A 255 -2.46 26.65 -4.26
CA SER A 255 -2.14 27.10 -2.90
C SER A 255 -1.39 26.06 -2.09
N GLU A 256 -1.87 24.81 -2.08
CA GLU A 256 -1.28 23.70 -1.35
C GLU A 256 0.08 23.32 -1.92
N VAL A 257 0.22 23.36 -3.25
CA VAL A 257 1.50 23.20 -3.95
C VAL A 257 2.49 24.28 -3.50
N LEU A 258 2.09 25.55 -3.53
CA LEU A 258 2.95 26.66 -3.12
C LEU A 258 3.35 26.55 -1.65
N ASN A 259 2.39 26.29 -0.75
CA ASN A 259 2.64 26.14 0.68
C ASN A 259 3.59 24.98 0.97
N CYS A 260 3.45 23.86 0.27
CA CYS A 260 4.39 22.74 0.36
C CYS A 260 5.79 23.12 -0.12
N LEU A 261 5.91 23.84 -1.24
CA LEU A 261 7.21 24.28 -1.75
C LEU A 261 7.90 25.30 -0.81
N LEU A 262 7.13 26.09 -0.07
CA LEU A 262 7.67 27.02 0.93
C LEU A 262 8.04 26.32 2.25
N ASP A 263 7.48 25.15 2.55
CA ASP A 263 7.81 24.34 3.71
C ASP A 263 9.05 23.46 3.47
N PRO A 264 10.16 23.64 4.23
CA PRO A 264 11.35 22.80 4.10
C PRO A 264 11.07 21.31 4.28
N LYS A 265 10.18 20.92 5.21
CA LYS A 265 9.86 19.49 5.44
C LYS A 265 9.11 18.90 4.25
N CYS A 266 8.08 19.60 3.77
CA CYS A 266 7.33 19.14 2.60
C CYS A 266 8.21 19.03 1.34
N ARG A 267 9.11 19.98 1.09
CA ARG A 267 10.09 19.86 -0.02
C ARG A 267 10.98 18.63 0.12
N LYS A 268 11.55 18.39 1.30
CA LYS A 268 12.36 17.18 1.56
C LYS A 268 11.56 15.90 1.34
N ALA A 269 10.29 15.88 1.76
CA ALA A 269 9.39 14.76 1.51
C ALA A 269 9.20 14.51 0.02
N LEU A 270 8.88 15.55 -0.77
CA LEU A 270 8.70 15.43 -2.21
C LEU A 270 10.00 15.00 -2.92
N GLN A 271 11.15 15.54 -2.52
CA GLN A 271 12.45 15.14 -3.08
C GLN A 271 12.76 13.68 -2.78
N CYS A 272 12.53 13.23 -1.54
CA CYS A 272 12.71 11.85 -1.12
C CYS A 272 11.79 10.90 -1.89
N LEU A 273 10.48 11.21 -1.97
CA LEU A 273 9.49 10.42 -2.70
C LEU A 273 9.81 10.31 -4.20
N ASN A 274 10.39 11.35 -4.79
CA ASN A 274 10.85 11.30 -6.19
C ASN A 274 12.03 10.34 -6.41
N GLY A 275 12.80 10.05 -5.36
CA GLY A 275 13.88 9.07 -5.38
C GLY A 275 13.39 7.63 -5.20
N CYS A 276 12.19 7.42 -4.64
CA CYS A 276 11.62 6.09 -4.45
C CYS A 276 11.04 5.51 -5.74
N SER A 277 11.13 4.19 -5.90
CA SER A 277 10.28 3.48 -6.86
C SER A 277 8.81 3.64 -6.43
N PRO A 278 7.85 3.84 -7.36
CA PRO A 278 6.43 3.97 -7.01
C PRO A 278 5.83 2.75 -6.30
N THR A 279 6.48 1.59 -6.38
CA THR A 279 6.06 0.35 -5.69
C THR A 279 6.86 0.05 -4.43
N ASP A 280 7.87 0.86 -4.11
CA ASP A 280 8.66 0.70 -2.89
C ASP A 280 7.92 1.31 -1.69
N GLN A 281 7.03 0.53 -1.09
CA GLN A 281 6.23 1.00 0.05
C GLN A 281 7.09 1.41 1.23
N VAL A 282 8.21 0.72 1.47
CA VAL A 282 9.14 1.01 2.56
C VAL A 282 9.77 2.39 2.35
N CYS A 283 10.33 2.65 1.17
CA CYS A 283 10.92 3.96 0.85
C CYS A 283 9.87 5.06 0.92
N ASN A 284 8.71 4.87 0.29
CA ASN A 284 7.67 5.90 0.24
C ASN A 284 7.16 6.25 1.64
N TYR A 285 6.81 5.24 2.44
CA TYR A 285 6.29 5.47 3.78
C TYR A 285 7.36 6.06 4.71
N ARG A 286 8.62 5.61 4.60
CA ARG A 286 9.74 6.19 5.37
C ARG A 286 10.00 7.65 5.03
N CYS A 287 9.91 8.06 3.77
CA CYS A 287 9.99 9.47 3.37
C CYS A 287 8.88 10.29 4.04
N ILE A 288 7.63 9.82 3.96
CA ILE A 288 6.48 10.50 4.55
C ILE A 288 6.66 10.62 6.07
N ALA A 289 6.93 9.49 6.75
CA ALA A 289 7.06 9.43 8.20
C ALA A 289 8.26 10.23 8.75
N SER A 290 9.31 10.43 7.95
CA SER A 290 10.45 11.30 8.32
C SER A 290 10.11 12.78 8.24
N TYR A 291 9.23 13.17 7.32
CA TYR A 291 9.02 14.56 6.94
C TYR A 291 7.59 15.07 7.12
N GLU A 292 6.75 14.38 7.89
CA GLU A 292 5.35 14.78 8.12
C GLU A 292 5.25 16.25 8.55
N SER A 293 4.36 16.97 7.88
CA SER A 293 4.00 18.35 8.19
C SER A 293 2.54 18.61 7.77
N PRO A 294 1.87 19.60 8.37
CA PRO A 294 0.51 19.99 7.95
C PRO A 294 0.43 20.39 6.47
N ASN A 295 1.50 20.98 5.91
CA ASN A 295 1.55 21.36 4.50
C ASN A 295 1.69 20.15 3.58
N LEU A 296 2.43 19.11 3.99
CA LEU A 296 2.50 17.84 3.26
C LEU A 296 1.16 17.11 3.26
N GLU A 297 0.47 17.11 4.40
CA GLU A 297 -0.87 16.54 4.53
C GLU A 297 -1.87 17.27 3.62
N ALA A 298 -1.92 18.60 3.69
CA ALA A 298 -2.82 19.41 2.86
C ALA A 298 -2.53 19.24 1.36
N PHE A 299 -1.25 19.22 0.98
CA PHE A 299 -0.80 18.94 -0.39
C PHE A 299 -1.32 17.58 -0.88
N SER A 300 -1.05 16.53 -0.12
CA SER A 300 -1.42 15.16 -0.48
C SER A 300 -2.94 14.99 -0.54
N LEU A 301 -3.66 15.60 0.40
CA LEU A 301 -5.12 15.63 0.42
C LEU A 301 -5.70 16.27 -0.84
N CYS A 302 -5.16 17.42 -1.27
CA CYS A 302 -5.67 18.07 -2.47
C CYS A 302 -5.33 17.27 -3.73
N VAL A 303 -4.05 16.94 -3.90
CA VAL A 303 -3.51 16.38 -5.14
C VAL A 303 -3.94 14.93 -5.36
N LEU A 304 -3.88 14.10 -4.32
CA LEU A 304 -4.18 12.67 -4.42
C LEU A 304 -5.66 12.42 -4.13
N GLN A 305 -6.15 12.89 -2.99
CA GLN A 305 -7.44 12.43 -2.47
C GLN A 305 -8.65 13.19 -3.05
N LYS A 306 -8.57 14.51 -3.19
CA LYS A 306 -9.71 15.34 -3.67
C LYS A 306 -9.80 15.41 -5.18
N HIS A 307 -8.66 15.63 -5.85
CA HIS A 307 -8.63 15.84 -7.29
C HIS A 307 -8.00 14.69 -8.08
N ASN A 308 -7.35 13.74 -7.40
CA ASN A 308 -6.63 12.62 -8.00
C ASN A 308 -5.86 13.01 -9.27
N CYS A 309 -5.04 14.06 -9.18
CA CYS A 309 -4.31 14.61 -10.32
C CYS A 309 -3.28 13.63 -10.92
N LEU A 310 -2.97 12.55 -10.20
CA LEU A 310 -2.14 11.45 -10.68
C LEU A 310 -2.94 10.31 -11.32
N GLY A 311 -4.27 10.31 -11.22
CA GLY A 311 -5.12 9.25 -11.76
C GLY A 311 -4.82 7.88 -11.15
N LEU A 312 -4.39 7.85 -9.89
CA LEU A 312 -4.00 6.63 -9.19
C LEU A 312 -5.24 5.97 -8.59
N ASP A 313 -5.20 4.66 -8.54
CA ASP A 313 -6.26 3.87 -7.91
C ASP A 313 -5.74 2.48 -7.53
N SER A 314 -6.29 1.89 -6.47
CA SER A 314 -6.02 0.50 -6.09
C SER A 314 -7.11 -0.06 -5.19
N ASP A 315 -7.38 -1.35 -5.35
CA ASP A 315 -8.35 -2.09 -4.54
C ASP A 315 -7.68 -2.76 -3.34
N ILE A 316 -8.47 -3.01 -2.30
CA ILE A 316 -8.03 -3.86 -1.19
C ILE A 316 -7.88 -5.28 -1.73
N PRO A 317 -6.72 -5.95 -1.54
CA PRO A 317 -6.52 -7.27 -2.10
C PRO A 317 -7.49 -8.27 -1.47
N GLU A 318 -8.09 -9.13 -2.27
CA GLU A 318 -9.01 -10.18 -1.78
C GLU A 318 -8.30 -11.46 -1.36
N ARG A 319 -7.02 -11.61 -1.75
CA ARG A 319 -6.22 -12.81 -1.50
C ARG A 319 -4.92 -12.49 -0.77
N PRO A 320 -4.45 -13.42 0.10
CA PRO A 320 -5.12 -14.67 0.47
C PRO A 320 -6.34 -14.40 1.35
N PHE A 321 -7.34 -15.28 1.27
CA PHE A 321 -8.42 -15.29 2.25
C PHE A 321 -7.88 -15.89 3.55
N VAL A 322 -7.97 -15.14 4.64
CA VAL A 322 -7.53 -15.56 5.97
C VAL A 322 -8.78 -15.72 6.85
N PRO A 323 -9.11 -16.94 7.30
CA PRO A 323 -10.29 -17.15 8.13
C PRO A 323 -10.07 -16.56 9.55
N PRO A 324 -11.11 -15.96 10.16
CA PRO A 324 -11.06 -15.54 11.55
C PRO A 324 -10.98 -16.74 12.50
N MET A 325 -10.52 -16.50 13.71
CA MET A 325 -10.65 -17.43 14.84
C MET A 325 -12.13 -17.71 15.13
N GLU A 326 -12.49 -18.98 15.33
CA GLU A 326 -13.91 -19.37 15.56
C GLU A 326 -14.27 -19.48 17.03
N ARG A 327 -13.30 -19.76 17.90
CA ARG A 327 -13.50 -20.01 19.34
C ARG A 327 -12.40 -19.38 20.16
N PHE A 328 -12.73 -18.90 21.36
CA PHE A 328 -11.76 -18.43 22.34
C PHE A 328 -12.10 -19.03 23.70
N ARG A 329 -11.13 -19.66 24.38
CA ARG A 329 -11.35 -20.40 25.65
C ARG A 329 -12.49 -21.42 25.57
N GLY A 330 -12.62 -22.11 24.44
CA GLY A 330 -13.64 -23.14 24.18
C GLY A 330 -15.00 -22.60 23.69
N GLU A 331 -15.29 -21.33 23.89
CA GLU A 331 -16.58 -20.72 23.54
C GLU A 331 -16.57 -20.14 22.11
N PRO A 332 -17.71 -20.13 21.39
CA PRO A 332 -17.83 -19.48 20.09
C PRO A 332 -17.45 -17.98 20.14
N LEU A 333 -16.71 -17.52 19.14
CA LEU A 333 -16.31 -16.11 19.07
C LEU A 333 -17.52 -15.21 18.78
N THR A 334 -17.73 -14.22 19.63
CA THR A 334 -18.72 -13.15 19.44
C THR A 334 -18.03 -11.86 19.02
N HIS A 335 -18.77 -10.89 18.47
CA HIS A 335 -18.18 -9.57 18.17
C HIS A 335 -17.64 -8.87 19.41
N GLU A 336 -18.33 -8.98 20.54
CA GLU A 336 -17.89 -8.42 21.83
C GLU A 336 -16.58 -9.04 22.29
N THR A 337 -16.48 -10.38 22.25
CA THR A 337 -15.24 -11.09 22.59
C THR A 337 -14.12 -10.74 21.61
N ALA A 338 -14.39 -10.67 20.31
CA ALA A 338 -13.39 -10.29 19.31
C ALA A 338 -12.84 -8.87 19.51
N GLU A 339 -13.70 -7.90 19.85
CA GLU A 339 -13.25 -6.56 20.24
C GLU A 339 -12.41 -6.60 21.52
N ASP A 340 -12.79 -7.41 22.52
CA ASP A 340 -12.01 -7.56 23.76
C ASP A 340 -10.63 -8.18 23.52
N LEU A 341 -10.49 -9.10 22.55
CA LEU A 341 -9.20 -9.64 22.13
C LEU A 341 -8.29 -8.55 21.54
N PHE A 342 -8.86 -7.60 20.78
CA PHE A 342 -8.11 -6.43 20.35
C PHE A 342 -7.77 -5.49 21.50
N VAL A 343 -8.70 -5.23 22.43
CA VAL A 343 -8.43 -4.42 23.64
C VAL A 343 -7.26 -5.02 24.44
N GLY A 344 -7.13 -6.35 24.46
CA GLY A 344 -5.94 -7.04 24.95
C GLY A 344 -5.65 -6.73 26.40
N TRP A 345 -4.52 -6.09 26.68
CA TRP A 345 -4.07 -5.73 28.02
C TRP A 345 -4.45 -4.32 28.48
N LEU A 346 -5.12 -3.53 27.63
CA LEU A 346 -5.44 -2.14 27.96
C LEU A 346 -6.38 -2.07 29.17
N GLY A 347 -6.00 -1.29 30.18
CA GLY A 347 -6.70 -1.18 31.47
C GLY A 347 -5.92 -1.83 32.62
N GLU A 348 -5.19 -2.91 32.32
CA GLU A 348 -4.15 -3.48 33.20
C GLU A 348 -2.78 -2.88 32.88
N LEU A 349 -2.51 -2.69 31.58
CA LEU A 349 -1.38 -1.94 31.04
C LEU A 349 -1.87 -0.64 30.37
N GLN A 350 -0.93 0.24 30.02
CA GLN A 350 -1.21 1.47 29.28
C GLN A 350 -1.46 1.26 27.77
N TRP A 351 -1.35 0.02 27.29
CA TRP A 351 -1.53 -0.34 25.88
C TRP A 351 -2.28 -1.67 25.76
N SER A 352 -2.85 -1.93 24.59
CA SER A 352 -3.49 -3.22 24.30
C SER A 352 -2.46 -4.31 24.04
N TRP A 353 -1.51 -4.00 23.17
CA TRP A 353 -0.53 -4.94 22.64
C TRP A 353 0.75 -4.20 22.23
N ARG A 354 1.90 -4.86 22.31
CA ARG A 354 3.15 -4.45 21.64
C ARG A 354 3.41 -5.36 20.45
N VAL A 355 3.83 -4.79 19.33
CA VAL A 355 4.20 -5.59 18.15
C VAL A 355 5.55 -6.23 18.39
N VAL A 356 5.60 -7.55 18.23
CA VAL A 356 6.82 -8.38 18.33
C VAL A 356 7.50 -8.44 16.98
N ALA A 357 6.71 -8.74 15.95
CA ALA A 357 7.17 -8.85 14.58
C ALA A 357 5.99 -8.66 13.62
N GLY A 358 6.26 -8.30 12.37
CA GLY A 358 5.22 -8.29 11.35
C GLY A 358 5.74 -8.51 9.95
N GLN A 359 4.83 -8.80 9.02
CA GLN A 359 5.18 -9.27 7.69
C GLN A 359 5.57 -8.12 6.74
N ASN A 360 4.92 -6.97 6.84
CA ASN A 360 5.16 -5.87 5.91
C ASN A 360 6.11 -4.85 6.56
N PRO A 361 7.39 -4.78 6.13
CA PRO A 361 8.37 -3.91 6.77
C PRO A 361 8.05 -2.42 6.61
N ALA A 362 7.18 -2.04 5.66
CA ALA A 362 6.76 -0.66 5.49
C ALA A 362 5.87 -0.16 6.64
N TYR A 363 5.12 -1.06 7.28
CA TYR A 363 4.08 -0.72 8.26
C TYR A 363 4.31 -1.38 9.62
N ASP A 364 5.06 -2.49 9.66
CA ASP A 364 5.18 -3.36 10.83
C ASP A 364 6.58 -3.40 11.45
N GLN A 365 7.57 -2.73 10.84
CA GLN A 365 8.96 -2.74 11.32
C GLN A 365 9.39 -1.37 11.85
N PHE A 366 8.72 -0.90 12.90
CA PHE A 366 9.06 0.34 13.58
C PHE A 366 9.49 0.07 15.02
N PRO A 367 10.59 0.66 15.49
CA PRO A 367 10.97 0.56 16.90
C PRO A 367 9.82 1.01 17.82
N CYS A 368 9.67 0.34 18.96
CA CYS A 368 8.69 0.70 19.98
C CYS A 368 7.27 0.86 19.45
N GLN A 369 6.69 -0.21 18.91
CA GLN A 369 5.36 -0.17 18.31
C GLN A 369 4.28 -0.68 19.30
N TYR A 370 3.46 0.25 19.78
CA TYR A 370 2.30 -0.01 20.62
C TYR A 370 1.02 0.02 19.78
N GLN A 371 0.06 -0.82 20.17
CA GLN A 371 -1.29 -0.81 19.65
C GLN A 371 -2.26 -0.46 20.77
N LEU A 372 -3.15 0.49 20.50
CA LEU A 372 -4.22 0.88 21.41
C LEU A 372 -5.56 0.56 20.75
N PHE A 373 -6.34 -0.32 21.35
CA PHE A 373 -7.71 -0.60 20.95
C PHE A 373 -8.65 -0.27 22.11
N TYR A 374 -9.64 0.57 21.85
CA TYR A 374 -10.53 1.03 22.93
C TYR A 374 -11.90 1.44 22.41
N ARG A 375 -12.90 1.33 23.28
CA ARG A 375 -14.27 1.78 22.99
C ARG A 375 -14.42 3.25 23.38
N GLY A 376 -14.89 4.06 22.44
CA GLY A 376 -15.11 5.49 22.67
C GLY A 376 -16.40 5.75 23.47
N LYS A 377 -16.61 7.01 23.87
CA LYS A 377 -17.81 7.45 24.61
C LYS A 377 -19.13 7.18 23.88
N ALA A 378 -19.13 7.32 22.55
CA ALA A 378 -20.33 7.11 21.75
C ALA A 378 -20.68 5.63 21.63
N LYS A 379 -21.97 5.29 21.73
CA LYS A 379 -22.44 3.90 21.60
C LYS A 379 -21.98 3.30 20.27
N GLY A 380 -21.33 2.14 20.32
CA GLY A 380 -20.80 1.44 19.14
C GLY A 380 -19.53 2.05 18.56
N SER A 381 -18.90 3.00 19.24
CA SER A 381 -17.61 3.57 18.84
C SER A 381 -16.46 2.65 19.26
N PHE A 382 -15.65 2.22 18.30
CA PHE A 382 -14.42 1.48 18.55
C PHE A 382 -13.27 2.09 17.74
N TRP A 383 -12.11 2.23 18.38
CA TRP A 383 -10.96 2.96 17.85
C TRP A 383 -9.72 2.07 17.92
N TYR A 384 -8.86 2.23 16.93
CA TYR A 384 -7.52 1.66 16.88
C TYR A 384 -6.51 2.79 16.69
N GLU A 385 -5.49 2.84 17.52
CA GLU A 385 -4.42 3.82 17.42
C GLU A 385 -3.05 3.14 17.55
N PRO A 386 -2.33 2.91 16.43
CA PRO A 386 -0.93 2.54 16.50
C PRO A 386 -0.11 3.75 16.93
N VAL A 387 0.81 3.53 17.87
CA VAL A 387 1.80 4.49 18.34
C VAL A 387 3.18 3.86 18.16
N PHE A 388 4.04 4.48 17.36
CA PHE A 388 5.31 3.88 16.97
C PHE A 388 6.40 4.93 16.83
N ARG A 389 7.65 4.51 17.01
CA ARG A 389 8.81 5.38 16.85
C ARG A 389 9.39 5.23 15.45
N VAL A 390 9.75 6.35 14.85
CA VAL A 390 10.39 6.39 13.53
C VAL A 390 11.78 6.97 13.67
N LYS A 391 12.78 6.24 13.17
CA LYS A 391 14.10 6.81 12.92
C LYS A 391 14.06 7.53 11.58
N THR A 392 14.04 8.86 11.63
CA THR A 392 13.96 9.71 10.43
C THR A 392 15.19 9.49 9.54
N LEU A 393 15.12 9.93 8.29
CA LEU A 393 16.26 9.89 7.38
C LEU A 393 17.44 10.75 7.85
N GLU A 394 17.18 11.75 8.70
CA GLU A 394 18.19 12.54 9.42
C GLU A 394 18.71 11.86 10.70
N GLY A 395 18.19 10.70 11.07
CA GLY A 395 18.61 9.93 12.24
C GLY A 395 17.94 10.32 13.56
N GLU A 396 16.99 11.26 13.55
CA GLU A 396 16.20 11.64 14.73
C GLU A 396 15.17 10.56 15.06
N MET A 397 14.87 10.39 16.35
CA MET A 397 13.80 9.51 16.81
C MET A 397 12.53 10.33 17.08
N VAL A 398 11.44 10.02 16.36
CA VAL A 398 10.16 10.74 16.50
C VAL A 398 9.00 9.79 16.72
N TRP A 399 8.07 10.15 17.60
CA TRP A 399 6.83 9.41 17.81
C TRP A 399 5.80 9.74 16.74
N ARG A 400 5.16 8.70 16.20
CA ARG A 400 4.03 8.79 15.27
C ARG A 400 2.83 8.09 15.88
N ARG A 401 1.67 8.64 15.59
CA ARG A 401 0.38 8.14 16.06
C ARG A 401 -0.66 8.32 14.98
N ARG A 402 -1.49 7.31 14.76
CA ARG A 402 -2.62 7.33 13.82
C ARG A 402 -3.89 6.97 14.53
N ARG A 403 -5.02 7.46 14.04
CA ARG A 403 -6.32 7.21 14.66
C ARG A 403 -7.31 6.64 13.66
N TYR A 404 -7.51 5.33 13.75
CA TYR A 404 -8.42 4.56 12.90
C TYR A 404 -9.78 4.43 13.56
N ARG A 405 -10.82 4.65 12.76
CA ARG A 405 -12.16 4.21 13.13
C ARG A 405 -12.29 2.72 12.81
N VAL A 406 -12.78 1.94 13.78
CA VAL A 406 -13.02 0.51 13.63
C VAL A 406 -14.53 0.26 13.54
N ARG A 407 -14.93 -0.64 12.65
CA ARG A 407 -16.29 -1.17 12.53
C ARG A 407 -16.25 -2.67 12.41
N ARG A 408 -17.21 -3.35 13.02
CA ARG A 408 -17.42 -4.79 12.83
C ARG A 408 -17.73 -5.07 11.35
N ALA A 409 -17.15 -6.14 10.80
CA ALA A 409 -17.66 -6.75 9.58
C ALA A 409 -18.71 -7.82 9.94
N GLU A 410 -19.12 -8.63 8.96
CA GLU A 410 -20.20 -9.62 9.13
C GLU A 410 -19.83 -10.72 10.13
N ASP A 411 -18.64 -11.30 9.98
CA ASP A 411 -18.20 -12.40 10.84
C ASP A 411 -17.50 -11.89 12.11
N PRO A 412 -17.78 -12.48 13.30
CA PRO A 412 -16.97 -12.27 14.49
C PRO A 412 -15.47 -12.49 14.20
N GLY A 413 -14.62 -11.63 14.77
CA GLY A 413 -13.18 -11.66 14.48
C GLY A 413 -12.77 -10.88 13.23
N THR A 414 -13.69 -10.29 12.48
CA THR A 414 -13.39 -9.48 11.29
C THR A 414 -13.86 -8.02 11.40
N PHE A 415 -13.08 -7.09 10.83
CA PHE A 415 -13.25 -5.66 11.06
C PHE A 415 -12.87 -4.81 9.84
N HIS A 416 -13.61 -3.72 9.63
CA HIS A 416 -13.25 -2.65 8.71
C HIS A 416 -12.61 -1.50 9.47
N LEU A 417 -11.42 -1.10 9.03
CA LEU A 417 -10.67 0.03 9.58
C LEU A 417 -10.55 1.13 8.53
N SER A 418 -10.61 2.38 8.97
CA SER A 418 -10.42 3.53 8.08
C SER A 418 -9.72 4.68 8.79
N VAL A 419 -8.77 5.31 8.10
CA VAL A 419 -8.03 6.49 8.57
C VAL A 419 -7.86 7.49 7.43
N LEU A 420 -7.80 8.78 7.76
CA LEU A 420 -7.18 9.78 6.91
C LEU A 420 -5.77 9.99 7.46
N ASP A 421 -4.76 9.51 6.74
CA ASP A 421 -3.36 9.61 7.15
C ASP A 421 -2.55 10.37 6.10
N ASN A 422 -1.81 11.40 6.54
CA ASN A 422 -1.00 12.25 5.67
C ASN A 422 -1.73 12.71 4.39
N GLY A 423 -3.04 12.97 4.51
CA GLY A 423 -3.89 13.46 3.43
C GLY A 423 -4.47 12.37 2.53
N VAL A 424 -4.18 11.09 2.78
CA VAL A 424 -4.69 9.97 1.99
C VAL A 424 -5.60 9.10 2.86
N ILE A 425 -6.77 8.76 2.35
CA ILE A 425 -7.66 7.83 3.03
C ILE A 425 -7.14 6.41 2.79
N SER A 426 -6.86 5.71 3.89
CA SER A 426 -6.67 4.27 3.85
C SER A 426 -7.90 3.55 4.39
N LYS A 427 -8.24 2.45 3.73
CA LYS A 427 -9.26 1.49 4.15
C LYS A 427 -8.62 0.12 4.28
N GLU A 428 -8.92 -0.54 5.38
CA GLU A 428 -8.33 -1.83 5.73
C GLU A 428 -9.40 -2.80 6.20
N PHE A 429 -9.09 -4.09 6.06
CA PHE A 429 -9.85 -5.21 6.56
C PHE A 429 -8.93 -6.04 7.44
N TRP A 430 -9.30 -6.17 8.71
CA TRP A 430 -8.51 -6.86 9.73
C TRP A 430 -9.22 -8.12 10.18
N THR A 431 -8.43 -9.14 10.49
CA THR A 431 -8.87 -10.45 10.94
C THR A 431 -8.08 -10.88 12.17
N VAL A 432 -8.79 -11.24 13.24
CA VAL A 432 -8.21 -11.91 14.40
C VAL A 432 -7.98 -13.38 14.02
N VAL A 433 -6.72 -13.75 13.80
CA VAL A 433 -6.36 -15.07 13.26
C VAL A 433 -6.32 -16.11 14.37
N ASP A 434 -5.64 -15.77 15.47
CA ASP A 434 -5.58 -16.54 16.70
C ASP A 434 -5.08 -15.64 17.83
N VAL A 435 -5.53 -15.90 19.05
CA VAL A 435 -5.04 -15.28 20.29
C VAL A 435 -4.94 -16.37 21.34
N SER A 436 -3.78 -16.48 21.98
CA SER A 436 -3.57 -17.38 23.11
C SER A 436 -4.62 -17.17 24.21
N ASP A 437 -5.03 -18.25 24.87
CA ASP A 437 -6.11 -18.19 25.88
C ASP A 437 -5.73 -17.34 27.09
N ASP A 438 -4.43 -17.25 27.40
CA ASP A 438 -3.85 -16.43 28.46
C ASP A 438 -3.46 -15.01 28.01
N LEU A 439 -3.73 -14.66 26.74
CA LEU A 439 -3.33 -13.39 26.13
C LEU A 439 -1.80 -13.14 26.12
N SER A 440 -0.98 -14.19 26.23
CA SER A 440 0.49 -14.11 26.11
C SER A 440 0.94 -13.66 24.70
N TRP A 441 0.15 -13.96 23.68
CA TRP A 441 0.32 -13.47 22.31
C TRP A 441 -0.99 -13.41 21.52
N GLY A 442 -1.00 -12.60 20.47
CA GLY A 442 -2.05 -12.53 19.45
C GLY A 442 -1.47 -12.41 18.03
N LEU A 443 -2.18 -12.93 17.04
CA LEU A 443 -1.84 -12.78 15.63
C LEU A 443 -3.01 -12.13 14.88
N PHE A 444 -2.74 -10.98 14.28
CA PHE A 444 -3.73 -10.22 13.50
C PHE A 444 -3.27 -10.10 12.06
N HIS A 445 -4.14 -10.44 11.12
CA HIS A 445 -3.89 -10.27 9.69
C HIS A 445 -4.65 -9.03 9.19
N TYR A 446 -4.04 -8.28 8.27
CA TYR A 446 -4.65 -7.13 7.65
C TYR A 446 -4.43 -7.10 6.15
N ARG A 447 -5.38 -6.51 5.44
CA ARG A 447 -5.30 -6.18 4.03
C ARG A 447 -5.91 -4.81 3.82
N GLY A 448 -5.27 -3.95 3.04
CA GLY A 448 -5.66 -2.56 2.92
C GLY A 448 -5.28 -1.92 1.61
N ALA A 449 -5.83 -0.74 1.38
CA ALA A 449 -5.51 0.10 0.25
C ALA A 449 -5.59 1.58 0.59
N ALA A 450 -4.54 2.30 0.21
CA ALA A 450 -4.52 3.74 0.05
C ALA A 450 -4.81 4.04 -1.43
N ALA A 451 -6.08 3.89 -1.83
CA ALA A 451 -6.50 3.89 -3.24
C ALA A 451 -6.02 5.12 -4.01
N ALA A 452 -6.16 6.32 -3.43
CA ALA A 452 -5.74 7.57 -4.06
C ALA A 452 -4.21 7.72 -4.22
N ALA A 453 -3.43 6.92 -3.49
CA ALA A 453 -1.98 6.79 -3.68
C ALA A 453 -1.59 5.61 -4.58
N GLY A 454 -2.57 4.84 -5.07
CA GLY A 454 -2.36 3.68 -5.91
C GLY A 454 -1.68 2.50 -5.21
N GLN A 455 -1.78 2.44 -3.88
CA GLN A 455 -1.10 1.44 -3.06
C GLN A 455 -2.11 0.47 -2.43
N SER A 456 -1.83 -0.82 -2.60
CA SER A 456 -2.49 -1.91 -1.89
C SER A 456 -1.46 -2.70 -1.11
N TYR A 457 -1.86 -3.23 0.04
CA TYR A 457 -0.94 -3.90 0.95
C TYR A 457 -1.67 -4.96 1.76
N ALA A 458 -0.91 -5.92 2.26
CA ALA A 458 -1.37 -6.92 3.21
C ALA A 458 -0.20 -7.28 4.13
N GLY A 459 -0.54 -7.82 5.29
CA GLY A 459 0.45 -8.20 6.29
C GLY A 459 -0.19 -8.97 7.44
N ALA A 460 0.64 -9.42 8.35
CA ALA A 460 0.21 -9.86 9.66
C ALA A 460 1.16 -9.31 10.73
N VAL A 461 0.61 -9.00 11.89
CA VAL A 461 1.35 -8.55 13.07
C VAL A 461 1.20 -9.58 14.19
N LEU A 462 2.34 -10.06 14.68
CA LEU A 462 2.44 -10.83 15.91
C LEU A 462 2.61 -9.86 17.07
N VAL A 463 1.80 -10.02 18.10
CA VAL A 463 1.80 -9.15 19.26
C VAL A 463 1.92 -9.92 20.57
N SER A 464 2.46 -9.26 21.59
CA SER A 464 2.53 -9.74 22.98
C SER A 464 2.38 -8.55 23.95
N PRO A 465 2.08 -8.78 25.23
CA PRO A 465 1.97 -7.68 26.20
C PRO A 465 3.28 -6.89 26.35
N ASP A 466 4.44 -7.55 26.28
CA ASP A 466 5.74 -6.93 26.55
C ASP A 466 6.59 -6.70 25.30
N GLY A 467 6.12 -7.09 24.12
CA GLY A 467 6.83 -6.92 22.84
C GLY A 467 7.93 -7.95 22.61
N ARG A 468 8.02 -8.99 23.45
CA ARG A 468 8.92 -10.13 23.27
C ARG A 468 8.19 -11.31 22.65
N TYR A 469 8.94 -12.17 21.97
CA TYR A 469 8.40 -13.45 21.51
C TYR A 469 7.88 -14.28 22.70
N PRO A 470 6.72 -14.93 22.55
CA PRO A 470 6.23 -15.83 23.59
C PRO A 470 7.23 -16.98 23.80
N PRO A 471 7.36 -17.52 25.03
CA PRO A 471 8.24 -18.64 25.32
C PRO A 471 7.98 -19.82 24.35
N GLY A 472 9.04 -20.37 23.76
CA GLY A 472 8.93 -21.44 22.76
C GLY A 472 8.40 -20.99 21.38
N MET A 473 8.50 -19.69 21.04
CA MET A 473 8.01 -19.12 19.78
C MET A 473 6.54 -19.44 19.49
N GLY A 474 5.70 -19.50 20.53
CA GLY A 474 4.28 -19.80 20.39
C GLY A 474 3.96 -21.23 19.93
N GLY A 475 4.98 -22.10 19.85
CA GLY A 475 4.87 -23.52 19.52
C GLY A 475 4.15 -23.82 18.20
N SER A 476 3.57 -25.02 18.12
CA SER A 476 2.80 -25.47 16.96
C SER A 476 1.53 -24.64 16.68
N ARG A 477 0.99 -23.96 17.70
CA ARG A 477 -0.21 -23.13 17.58
C ARG A 477 0.07 -21.86 16.77
N LEU A 478 1.15 -21.14 17.09
CA LEU A 478 1.54 -19.96 16.31
C LEU A 478 1.90 -20.34 14.87
N ALA A 479 2.66 -21.42 14.67
CA ALA A 479 2.97 -21.91 13.32
C ALA A 479 1.71 -22.21 12.51
N SER A 480 0.71 -22.86 13.12
CA SER A 480 -0.59 -23.13 12.48
C SER A 480 -1.36 -21.84 12.17
N ALA A 481 -1.31 -20.84 13.04
CA ALA A 481 -1.93 -19.54 12.81
C ALA A 481 -1.27 -18.78 11.65
N LEU A 482 0.07 -18.78 11.58
CA LEU A 482 0.82 -18.19 10.46
C LEU A 482 0.53 -18.92 9.13
N ASP A 483 0.37 -20.24 9.17
CA ASP A 483 0.00 -21.02 7.99
C ASP A 483 -1.39 -20.66 7.45
N LYS A 484 -2.36 -20.31 8.32
CA LYS A 484 -3.67 -19.75 7.88
C LYS A 484 -3.49 -18.44 7.11
N CYS A 485 -2.52 -17.61 7.51
CA CYS A 485 -2.14 -16.38 6.80
C CYS A 485 -1.30 -16.64 5.53
N ARG A 486 -0.87 -17.89 5.29
CA ARG A 486 0.11 -18.26 4.25
C ARG A 486 1.48 -17.58 4.45
N ILE A 487 1.83 -17.29 5.69
CA ILE A 487 3.09 -16.66 6.12
C ILE A 487 3.93 -17.71 6.84
N LYS A 488 5.25 -17.69 6.63
CA LYS A 488 6.22 -18.49 7.39
C LYS A 488 6.90 -17.61 8.44
N ASN A 489 7.37 -18.24 9.51
CA ASN A 489 7.98 -17.53 10.63
C ASN A 489 9.16 -16.63 10.20
N TRP A 490 10.00 -17.11 9.28
CA TRP A 490 11.15 -16.35 8.76
C TRP A 490 10.76 -15.16 7.86
N GLU A 491 9.49 -15.02 7.49
CA GLU A 491 8.98 -13.87 6.73
C GLU A 491 8.54 -12.71 7.63
N LEU A 492 8.62 -12.88 8.96
CA LEU A 492 8.31 -11.82 9.91
C LEU A 492 9.57 -11.00 10.20
N TYR A 493 9.45 -9.69 10.09
CA TYR A 493 10.44 -8.73 10.50
C TYR A 493 10.26 -8.41 11.97
N GLU A 494 11.30 -8.65 12.76
CA GLU A 494 11.29 -8.35 14.19
C GLU A 494 11.28 -6.85 14.45
N VAL A 495 10.54 -6.48 15.50
CA VAL A 495 10.45 -5.11 16.00
C VAL A 495 11.41 -4.96 17.18
N ASP A 496 12.30 -3.99 17.06
CA ASP A 496 13.17 -3.57 18.17
C ASP A 496 12.34 -2.88 19.27
N ASN A 497 12.31 -3.52 20.43
CA ASN A 497 11.53 -3.15 21.59
C ASN A 497 12.39 -2.84 22.84
N ASP A 498 13.72 -2.80 22.71
CA ASP A 498 14.67 -2.75 23.83
C ASP A 498 14.79 -1.34 24.44
N ASP A 499 14.86 -0.29 23.62
CA ASP A 499 15.03 1.10 24.07
C ASP A 499 13.71 1.89 24.05
N CYS A 500 12.67 1.33 24.69
CA CYS A 500 11.33 1.93 24.71
C CYS A 500 11.01 2.51 26.09
N GLU A 501 11.39 3.76 26.33
CA GLU A 501 10.94 4.48 27.51
C GLU A 501 9.43 4.77 27.39
N SER A 502 8.60 3.94 28.04
CA SER A 502 7.14 4.04 27.96
C SER A 502 6.60 5.36 28.54
N ALA A 503 7.37 6.03 29.40
CA ALA A 503 7.01 7.31 30.00
C ALA A 503 6.80 8.42 28.97
N ASP A 504 7.52 8.38 27.85
CA ASP A 504 7.48 9.40 26.79
C ASP A 504 6.56 9.00 25.62
N ALA A 505 6.09 7.75 25.59
CA ALA A 505 5.21 7.29 24.54
C ALA A 505 3.82 7.96 24.66
N PRO A 506 3.26 8.54 23.59
CA PRO A 506 1.97 9.24 23.64
C PRO A 506 0.79 8.26 23.68
N LEU A 507 0.65 7.52 24.78
CA LEU A 507 -0.31 6.42 24.95
C LEU A 507 -1.66 6.85 25.52
N LEU A 508 -1.84 8.13 25.85
CA LEU A 508 -3.08 8.64 26.41
C LEU A 508 -4.26 8.40 25.45
N ILE A 509 -5.35 7.85 25.99
CA ILE A 509 -6.63 7.68 25.30
C ILE A 509 -7.64 8.73 25.76
N PRO A 510 -8.70 8.99 25.00
CA PRO A 510 -9.77 9.90 25.43
C PRO A 510 -10.36 9.46 26.78
N GLU A 511 -10.54 10.41 27.69
CA GLU A 511 -11.20 10.18 28.98
C GLU A 511 -12.57 9.52 28.78
N GLY A 512 -13.02 8.65 29.69
CA GLY A 512 -14.32 7.97 29.58
C GLY A 512 -14.38 6.90 28.49
N SER A 513 -13.24 6.47 27.95
CA SER A 513 -13.15 5.26 27.13
C SER A 513 -13.41 4.02 28.00
N SER A 514 -13.97 2.98 27.40
CA SER A 514 -14.19 1.68 28.06
C SER A 514 -13.30 0.59 27.46
N PHE A 515 -12.89 -0.35 28.30
CA PHE A 515 -12.00 -1.46 27.96
C PHE A 515 -12.85 -2.71 27.68
N HIS A 516 -12.62 -3.82 28.36
CA HIS A 516 -13.29 -5.10 28.15
C HIS A 516 -14.77 -5.10 28.53
N ARG A 517 -15.55 -5.95 27.88
CA ARG A 517 -16.96 -6.22 28.22
C ARG A 517 -17.17 -7.62 28.81
N ASN A 518 -16.50 -8.60 28.22
CA ASN A 518 -16.69 -10.01 28.49
C ASN A 518 -15.42 -10.66 29.06
N ILE A 519 -14.24 -10.31 28.53
CA ILE A 519 -12.98 -10.91 28.96
C ILE A 519 -12.51 -10.27 30.27
N LYS A 520 -12.18 -11.10 31.26
CA LYS A 520 -11.40 -10.70 32.43
C LYS A 520 -9.94 -11.09 32.19
N VAL A 521 -9.05 -10.11 32.28
CA VAL A 521 -7.61 -10.30 31.99
C VAL A 521 -6.88 -10.96 33.18
N ARG A 522 -7.36 -10.79 34.42
CA ARG A 522 -6.78 -11.42 35.62
C ARG A 522 -7.63 -12.56 36.16
N ASP A 523 -6.99 -13.73 36.30
CA ASP A 523 -7.12 -14.61 37.48
C ASP A 523 -5.68 -14.95 37.96
N GLU A 524 -5.25 -14.26 39.03
CA GLU A 524 -4.19 -14.50 40.03
C GLU A 524 -2.76 -15.02 39.71
N THR A 525 -2.37 -15.50 38.52
CA THR A 525 -1.06 -16.22 38.38
C THR A 525 0.17 -15.41 37.98
N TRP A 526 0.07 -14.11 37.67
CA TRP A 526 1.22 -13.30 37.24
C TRP A 526 1.98 -12.58 38.37
N ALA A 527 1.62 -12.82 39.63
CA ALA A 527 2.30 -12.24 40.79
C ALA A 527 3.54 -13.04 41.25
N SER A 528 3.92 -14.10 40.55
CA SER A 528 4.96 -15.04 41.01
C SER A 528 5.93 -15.54 39.93
N THR A 529 6.30 -14.68 38.99
CA THR A 529 7.48 -14.79 38.11
C THR A 529 7.97 -13.40 37.77
#